data_AF-A0A314URX8-F1
#
_entry.id   AF-A0A314URX8-F1
#
_cell.length_a   1.000
_cell.length_b   1.000
_cell.length_c   1.000
_cell.angle_alpha   90.00
_cell.angle_beta   90.00
_cell.angle_gamma   90.00
#
_symmetry.space_group_name_H-M   'P 1'
#
loop_
_entity.id
_entity.type
_entity.pdbx_description
1 polymer ?
#
loop_
_entity_poly.entity_id
_entity_poly.type
_entity_poly.pdbx_seq_one_letter_code
_entity_poly.pdbx_strand_id
1 'polypeptide(L)'
;MASASFLKSSPVLDKSEWVKGQTLRQPSASSVVRCLPTAPSGLTIRAGSYADELVKTAKTVASPGRGILAMDESNATCGKRLASIGLENTEANRQAYRTLLVSAPGIGQYVSGAILFEETLYQSTIDGKKIVDVLVEQGIVPGIKVDKGLVPLTGSNDESWCQGLDGLASRTAAYYQQELVSPNGVLL
;
A
#
# COMPACT_ATOMS: atom_id res chain seq x y z
N MET A 1 -46.04 23.85 38.49
CA MET A 1 -45.02 24.85 38.86
C MET A 1 -44.10 25.05 37.67
N ALA A 2 -44.12 26.24 37.10
CA ALA A 2 -43.23 26.64 36.01
C ALA A 2 -41.83 26.94 36.57
N SER A 3 -40.79 26.63 35.81
CA SER A 3 -39.56 27.42 35.84
C SER A 3 -38.84 27.29 34.50
N ALA A 4 -38.71 28.42 33.82
CA ALA A 4 -38.02 28.60 32.56
C ALA A 4 -36.65 29.24 32.79
N SER A 5 -35.90 29.37 31.68
CA SER A 5 -34.69 30.19 31.46
C SER A 5 -33.37 29.39 31.61
N PHE A 6 -32.32 29.56 30.80
CA PHE A 6 -31.91 30.65 29.90
C PHE A 6 -31.13 30.07 28.70
N LEU A 7 -31.48 30.49 27.47
CA LEU A 7 -30.64 30.36 26.28
C LEU A 7 -29.70 31.56 26.21
N LYS A 8 -28.40 31.33 26.08
CA LYS A 8 -27.38 32.40 25.97
C LYS A 8 -26.97 32.52 24.50
N SER A 9 -27.33 33.64 23.88
CA SER A 9 -27.00 34.00 22.50
C SER A 9 -25.57 34.54 22.38
N SER A 10 -24.82 34.07 21.39
CA SER A 10 -23.50 34.56 21.01
C SER A 10 -23.54 36.00 20.49
N PRO A 11 -22.52 36.85 20.75
CA PRO A 11 -22.47 38.20 20.22
C PRO A 11 -22.02 38.21 18.75
N VAL A 12 -22.81 38.91 17.92
CA VAL A 12 -22.52 39.26 16.53
C VAL A 12 -21.47 40.39 16.53
N LEU A 13 -20.35 40.18 15.85
CA LEU A 13 -19.28 41.18 15.70
C LEU A 13 -19.60 42.07 14.48
N ASP A 14 -19.89 43.35 14.73
CA ASP A 14 -20.13 44.36 13.70
C ASP A 14 -18.81 44.85 13.08
N LYS A 15 -18.80 45.08 11.76
CA LYS A 15 -17.60 45.16 10.91
C LYS A 15 -17.11 46.60 10.65
N SER A 16 -17.41 47.54 11.54
CA SER A 16 -17.48 48.96 11.12
C SER A 16 -16.62 49.98 11.88
N GLU A 17 -15.68 49.62 12.75
CA GLU A 17 -14.91 50.64 13.51
C GLU A 17 -13.44 50.28 13.76
N TRP A 18 -12.61 50.24 12.71
CA TRP A 18 -11.15 50.33 12.91
C TRP A 18 -10.38 51.10 11.83
N VAL A 19 -11.05 52.04 11.17
CA VAL A 19 -10.40 53.09 10.39
C VAL A 19 -10.41 54.38 11.22
N LYS A 20 -9.36 54.59 12.02
CA LYS A 20 -8.86 55.93 12.42
C LYS A 20 -7.54 55.81 13.20
N GLY A 21 -6.45 56.07 12.47
CA GLY A 21 -5.29 56.82 12.95
C GLY A 21 -4.45 56.24 14.09
N GLN A 22 -3.36 55.54 13.74
CA GLN A 22 -2.14 55.54 14.54
C GLN A 22 -0.92 55.83 13.67
N THR A 23 -0.09 56.71 14.20
CA THR A 23 0.99 57.49 13.57
C THR A 23 2.17 56.63 13.11
N LEU A 24 2.71 56.95 11.92
CA LEU A 24 3.90 56.33 11.33
C LEU A 24 5.13 56.43 12.26
N ARG A 25 5.72 55.27 12.62
CA ARG A 25 7.15 55.14 12.93
C ARG A 25 7.81 54.41 11.77
N GLN A 26 8.78 55.07 11.12
CA GLN A 26 9.63 54.44 10.10
C GLN A 26 10.57 53.41 10.75
N PRO A 27 10.68 52.18 10.22
CA PRO A 27 11.84 51.34 10.45
C PRO A 27 12.87 51.53 9.33
N SER A 28 14.11 51.72 9.75
CA SER A 28 15.31 51.80 8.91
C SER A 28 15.62 50.48 8.21
N ALA A 29 16.14 50.61 6.98
CA ALA A 29 16.90 49.64 6.20
C ALA A 29 16.27 48.25 5.94
N SER A 30 15.82 48.07 4.70
CA SER A 30 15.52 46.78 4.09
C SER A 30 16.74 45.85 4.12
N SER A 31 16.74 44.87 5.03
CA SER A 31 17.57 43.67 4.90
C SER A 31 16.93 42.79 3.83
N VAL A 32 17.50 42.78 2.62
CA VAL A 32 17.14 41.81 1.60
C VAL A 32 17.70 40.46 2.03
N VAL A 33 16.86 39.58 2.56
CA VAL A 33 17.20 38.17 2.76
C VAL A 33 17.36 37.54 1.37
N ARG A 34 18.60 37.40 0.91
CA ARG A 34 18.91 36.57 -0.26
C ARG A 34 18.80 35.10 0.16
N CYS A 35 17.72 34.43 -0.22
CA CYS A 35 17.71 32.97 -0.25
C CYS A 35 18.71 32.51 -1.31
N LEU A 36 19.82 31.91 -0.90
CA LEU A 36 20.67 31.17 -1.84
C LEU A 36 19.89 29.92 -2.30
N PRO A 37 19.85 29.62 -3.61
CA PRO A 37 19.33 28.35 -4.08
C PRO A 37 20.27 27.24 -3.60
N THR A 38 19.82 26.47 -2.60
CA THR A 38 20.47 25.20 -2.27
C THR A 38 20.33 24.28 -3.47
N ALA A 39 21.45 23.89 -4.08
CA ALA A 39 21.44 22.91 -5.16
C ALA A 39 20.78 21.61 -4.62
N PRO A 40 19.83 21.00 -5.34
CA PRO A 40 19.29 19.73 -4.93
C PRO A 40 20.43 18.70 -5.00
N SER A 41 20.91 18.27 -3.84
CA SER A 41 21.76 17.09 -3.72
C SER A 41 20.89 15.89 -4.09
N GLY A 42 20.89 15.54 -5.38
CA GLY A 42 20.16 14.40 -5.90
C GLY A 42 20.76 13.11 -5.36
N LEU A 43 20.12 12.51 -4.35
CA LEU A 43 20.41 11.15 -3.95
C LEU A 43 20.01 10.22 -5.09
N THR A 44 21.00 9.72 -5.84
CA THR A 44 20.75 8.71 -6.87
C THR A 44 20.70 7.34 -6.21
N ILE A 45 19.50 6.81 -5.98
CA ILE A 45 19.29 5.42 -5.59
C ILE A 45 19.32 4.56 -6.86
N ARG A 46 20.25 3.60 -6.94
CA ARG A 46 20.26 2.56 -7.99
C ARG A 46 20.06 1.20 -7.34
N ALA A 47 19.24 0.34 -7.94
CA ALA A 47 18.99 -1.03 -7.48
C ALA A 47 20.14 -2.02 -7.78
N GLY A 48 21.38 -1.53 -7.92
CA GLY A 48 22.56 -2.35 -8.19
C GLY A 48 22.39 -3.28 -9.39
N SER A 49 22.62 -4.58 -9.16
CA SER A 49 22.53 -5.66 -10.16
C SER A 49 21.12 -5.96 -10.66
N TYR A 50 20.07 -5.53 -9.96
CA TYR A 50 18.67 -5.84 -10.29
C TYR A 50 17.97 -4.74 -11.10
N ALA A 51 18.67 -3.66 -11.46
CA ALA A 51 18.04 -2.47 -12.06
C ALA A 51 17.30 -2.79 -13.37
N ASP A 52 17.93 -3.52 -14.29
CA ASP A 52 17.31 -3.86 -15.59
C ASP A 52 16.14 -4.84 -15.42
N GLU A 53 16.27 -5.78 -14.48
CA GLU A 53 15.23 -6.75 -14.15
C GLU A 53 13.99 -6.05 -13.57
N LEU A 54 14.17 -5.16 -12.58
CA LEU A 54 13.07 -4.40 -11.98
C LEU A 54 12.35 -3.53 -13.03
N VAL A 55 13.09 -2.90 -13.94
CA VAL A 55 12.49 -2.13 -15.05
C VAL A 55 11.70 -3.04 -16.00
N LYS A 56 12.23 -4.23 -16.34
CA LYS A 56 11.53 -5.22 -17.16
C LYS A 56 10.25 -5.71 -16.47
N THR A 57 10.31 -5.94 -15.16
CA THR A 57 9.17 -6.33 -14.33
C THR A 57 8.08 -5.28 -14.39
N ALA A 58 8.43 -4.03 -14.04
CA ALA A 58 7.51 -2.91 -14.01
C ALA A 58 6.81 -2.70 -15.36
N LYS A 59 7.55 -2.86 -16.47
CA LYS A 59 6.98 -2.81 -17.83
C LYS A 59 6.02 -3.96 -18.11
N THR A 60 6.36 -5.17 -17.68
CA THR A 60 5.48 -6.35 -17.84
C THR A 60 4.18 -6.17 -17.08
N VAL A 61 4.27 -5.69 -15.84
CA VAL A 61 3.12 -5.48 -14.96
C VAL A 61 2.25 -4.32 -15.45
N ALA A 62 2.85 -3.23 -15.90
CA ALA A 62 2.15 -2.08 -16.46
C ALA A 62 1.79 -2.22 -17.96
N SER A 63 1.75 -3.44 -18.49
CA SER A 63 1.41 -3.65 -19.90
C SER A 63 -0.03 -3.19 -20.22
N PRO A 64 -0.27 -2.53 -21.36
CA PRO A 64 -1.60 -2.05 -21.73
C PRO A 64 -2.66 -3.16 -21.72
N GLY A 65 -3.85 -2.85 -21.20
CA GLY A 65 -4.98 -3.78 -21.17
C GLY A 65 -4.91 -4.85 -20.07
N ARG A 66 -3.86 -4.86 -19.23
CA ARG A 66 -3.74 -5.74 -18.06
C ARG A 66 -3.63 -4.95 -16.75
N GLY A 67 -4.01 -5.59 -15.65
CA GLY A 67 -3.95 -5.04 -14.29
C GLY A 67 -3.35 -6.00 -13.27
N ILE A 68 -3.41 -5.61 -11.99
CA ILE A 68 -2.89 -6.40 -10.87
C ILE A 68 -4.05 -7.02 -10.10
N LEU A 69 -3.96 -8.33 -9.83
CA LEU A 69 -4.85 -9.03 -8.92
C LEU A 69 -4.30 -8.93 -7.48
N ALA A 70 -4.96 -8.14 -6.64
CA ALA A 70 -4.62 -8.07 -5.22
C ALA A 70 -5.34 -9.20 -4.46
N MET A 71 -4.62 -10.30 -4.19
CA MET A 71 -5.11 -11.44 -3.42
C MET A 71 -4.25 -11.70 -2.17
N ASP A 72 -3.73 -10.61 -1.60
CA ASP A 72 -2.85 -10.58 -0.44
C ASP A 72 -3.60 -10.36 0.88
N GLU A 73 -4.88 -10.75 0.93
CA GLU A 73 -5.62 -10.68 2.18
C GLU A 73 -5.00 -11.60 3.22
N SER A 74 -4.69 -11.03 4.39
CA SER A 74 -4.27 -11.79 5.56
C SER A 74 -5.34 -12.77 6.00
N ASN A 75 -4.96 -13.77 6.81
CA ASN A 75 -5.88 -14.79 7.31
C ASN A 75 -7.11 -14.18 8.03
N ALA A 76 -6.93 -13.07 8.74
CA ALA A 76 -8.02 -12.37 9.40
C ALA A 76 -8.98 -11.69 8.39
N THR A 77 -8.43 -11.04 7.36
CA THR A 77 -9.23 -10.36 6.32
C THR A 77 -9.95 -11.37 5.43
N CYS A 78 -9.26 -12.44 5.00
CA CYS A 78 -9.85 -13.53 4.24
C CYS A 78 -10.96 -14.23 5.04
N GLY A 79 -10.75 -14.42 6.35
CA GLY A 79 -11.77 -14.97 7.25
C GLY A 79 -13.07 -14.18 7.28
N LYS A 80 -13.00 -12.84 7.28
CA LYS A 80 -14.21 -11.98 7.18
C LYS A 80 -14.95 -12.18 5.86
N ARG A 81 -14.23 -12.34 4.75
CA ARG A 81 -14.82 -12.62 3.44
C ARG A 81 -15.50 -13.99 3.41
N LEU A 82 -14.83 -15.03 3.90
CA LEU A 82 -15.40 -16.39 3.99
C LEU A 82 -16.65 -16.43 4.88
N ALA A 83 -16.59 -15.76 6.04
CA ALA A 83 -17.74 -15.68 6.95
C ALA A 83 -18.96 -15.01 6.29
N SER A 84 -18.76 -14.02 5.43
CA SER A 84 -19.86 -13.34 4.72
C SER A 84 -20.67 -14.24 3.79
N ILE A 85 -20.08 -15.37 3.36
CA ILE A 85 -20.73 -16.40 2.54
C ILE A 85 -21.01 -17.69 3.32
N GLY A 86 -20.93 -17.65 4.65
CA GLY A 86 -21.23 -18.80 5.52
C GLY A 86 -20.14 -19.88 5.58
N LEU A 87 -18.90 -19.57 5.16
CA LEU A 87 -17.77 -20.50 5.26
C LEU A 87 -16.88 -20.21 6.47
N GLU A 88 -16.34 -21.26 7.06
CA GLU A 88 -15.37 -21.19 8.15
C GLU A 88 -13.99 -20.73 7.63
N ASN A 89 -13.23 -20.01 8.45
CA ASN A 89 -11.86 -19.58 8.14
C ASN A 89 -10.82 -20.69 8.37
N THR A 90 -10.90 -21.76 7.59
CA THR A 90 -9.91 -22.84 7.58
C THR A 90 -8.86 -22.62 6.50
N GLU A 91 -7.67 -23.20 6.65
CA GLU A 91 -6.63 -23.15 5.62
C GLU A 91 -7.12 -23.73 4.29
N ALA A 92 -7.81 -24.88 4.32
CA ALA A 92 -8.38 -25.50 3.13
C ALA A 92 -9.35 -24.56 2.39
N ASN A 93 -10.19 -23.81 3.10
CA ASN A 93 -11.10 -22.85 2.47
C ASN A 93 -10.36 -21.66 1.86
N ARG A 94 -9.31 -21.16 2.53
CA ARG A 94 -8.45 -20.09 1.96
C ARG A 94 -7.70 -20.56 0.72
N GLN A 95 -7.12 -21.76 0.79
CA GLN A 95 -6.45 -22.42 -0.33
C GLN A 95 -7.41 -22.63 -1.52
N ALA A 96 -8.62 -23.15 -1.27
CA ALA A 96 -9.63 -23.36 -2.30
C ALA A 96 -10.05 -22.03 -2.95
N TYR A 97 -10.24 -20.98 -2.13
CA TYR A 97 -10.53 -19.63 -2.63
C TYR A 97 -9.41 -19.07 -3.51
N ARG A 98 -8.14 -19.18 -3.09
CA ARG A 98 -6.99 -18.75 -3.92
C ARG A 98 -6.86 -19.57 -5.19
N THR A 99 -7.07 -20.89 -5.09
CA THR A 99 -7.09 -21.79 -6.25
C THR A 99 -8.14 -21.36 -7.27
N LEU A 100 -9.35 -21.01 -6.82
CA LEU A 100 -10.41 -20.50 -7.68
C LEU A 100 -10.00 -19.23 -8.42
N LEU A 101 -9.32 -18.30 -7.75
CA LEU A 101 -8.87 -17.04 -8.38
C LEU A 101 -7.80 -17.29 -9.45
N VAL A 102 -6.80 -18.12 -9.16
CA VAL A 102 -5.67 -18.32 -10.08
C VAL A 102 -5.96 -19.32 -11.20
N SER A 103 -6.96 -20.20 -11.03
CA SER A 103 -7.32 -21.21 -12.05
C SER A 103 -8.36 -20.71 -13.06
N ALA A 104 -8.83 -19.47 -12.93
CA ALA A 104 -9.79 -18.88 -13.86
C ALA A 104 -9.26 -18.90 -15.31
N PRO A 105 -9.94 -19.58 -16.26
CA PRO A 105 -9.41 -19.72 -17.61
C PRO A 105 -9.20 -18.37 -18.31
N GLY A 106 -7.98 -18.15 -18.82
CA GLY A 106 -7.64 -16.95 -19.59
C GLY A 106 -7.41 -15.68 -18.75
N ILE A 107 -7.35 -15.76 -17.42
CA ILE A 107 -7.13 -14.59 -16.55
C ILE A 107 -5.83 -13.83 -16.89
N GLY A 108 -4.78 -14.52 -17.35
CA GLY A 108 -3.52 -13.90 -17.79
C GLY A 108 -3.64 -12.90 -18.97
N GLN A 109 -4.76 -12.91 -19.70
CA GLN A 109 -5.04 -11.90 -20.74
C GLN A 109 -5.34 -10.52 -20.15
N TYR A 110 -5.78 -10.47 -18.90
CA TYR A 110 -6.24 -9.25 -18.22
C TYR A 110 -5.45 -8.96 -16.94
N VAL A 111 -4.75 -9.95 -16.40
CA VAL A 111 -3.92 -9.81 -15.21
C VAL A 111 -2.46 -10.01 -15.62
N SER A 112 -1.62 -9.06 -15.25
CA SER A 112 -0.18 -9.07 -15.50
C SER A 112 0.62 -9.35 -14.24
N GLY A 113 0.06 -9.09 -13.05
CA GLY A 113 0.67 -9.40 -11.77
C GLY A 113 -0.35 -9.81 -10.72
N ALA A 114 0.07 -10.58 -9.72
CA ALA A 114 -0.78 -10.99 -8.60
C ALA A 114 -0.03 -10.86 -7.28
N ILE A 115 -0.59 -10.10 -6.34
CA ILE A 115 -0.01 -9.88 -5.01
C ILE A 115 -0.51 -10.99 -4.08
N LEU A 116 0.41 -11.70 -3.46
CA LEU A 116 0.18 -12.85 -2.60
C LEU A 116 0.31 -12.47 -1.13
N PHE A 117 -0.36 -13.23 -0.26
CA PHE A 117 -0.04 -13.29 1.15
C PHE A 117 0.98 -14.41 1.39
N GLU A 118 1.78 -14.32 2.45
CA GLU A 118 2.87 -15.28 2.73
C GLU A 118 2.38 -16.73 2.80
N GLU A 119 1.20 -16.99 3.38
CA GLU A 119 0.59 -18.34 3.37
C GLU A 119 0.38 -18.85 1.93
N THR A 120 -0.10 -17.99 1.03
CA THR A 120 -0.40 -18.33 -0.37
C THR A 120 0.87 -18.56 -1.20
N LEU A 121 1.96 -17.86 -0.90
CA LEU A 121 3.24 -18.00 -1.60
C LEU A 121 3.82 -19.43 -1.47
N TYR A 122 3.60 -20.09 -0.33
CA TYR A 122 4.07 -21.44 -0.05
C TYR A 122 3.00 -22.51 -0.26
N GLN A 123 1.77 -22.13 -0.62
CA GLN A 123 0.67 -23.07 -0.85
C GLN A 123 0.70 -23.67 -2.26
N SER A 124 0.18 -24.90 -2.33
CA SER A 124 -0.28 -25.51 -3.58
C SER A 124 -1.76 -25.26 -3.80
N THR A 125 -2.18 -25.32 -5.04
CA THR A 125 -3.58 -25.48 -5.44
C THR A 125 -4.15 -26.80 -4.91
N ILE A 126 -5.48 -26.92 -4.97
CA ILE A 126 -6.17 -28.18 -4.62
C ILE A 126 -5.71 -29.37 -5.47
N ASP A 127 -5.19 -29.12 -6.67
CA ASP A 127 -4.65 -30.13 -7.59
C ASP A 127 -3.16 -30.44 -7.34
N GLY A 128 -2.58 -29.89 -6.28
CA GLY A 128 -1.20 -30.16 -5.84
C GLY A 128 -0.12 -29.31 -6.50
N LYS A 129 -0.46 -28.52 -7.51
CA LYS A 129 0.48 -27.61 -8.19
C LYS A 129 0.71 -26.33 -7.39
N LYS A 130 1.95 -25.84 -7.28
CA LYS A 130 2.22 -24.58 -6.56
C LYS A 130 1.43 -23.42 -7.19
N ILE A 131 0.86 -22.56 -6.36
CA ILE A 131 0.09 -21.40 -6.83
C ILE A 131 0.97 -20.46 -7.68
N VAL A 132 2.23 -20.28 -7.29
CA VAL A 132 3.23 -19.49 -8.03
C VAL A 132 3.41 -20.00 -9.45
N ASP A 133 3.55 -21.32 -9.63
CA ASP A 133 3.75 -21.92 -10.95
C ASP A 133 2.51 -21.74 -11.85
N VAL A 134 1.31 -21.81 -11.28
CA VAL A 134 0.05 -21.55 -12.01
C VAL A 134 -0.02 -20.11 -12.53
N LEU A 135 0.47 -19.14 -11.76
CA LEU A 135 0.52 -17.73 -12.18
C LEU A 135 1.54 -17.52 -13.30
N VAL A 136 2.75 -18.06 -13.14
CA VAL A 136 3.84 -17.93 -14.11
C VAL A 136 3.46 -18.54 -15.46
N GLU A 137 2.83 -19.72 -15.46
CA GLU A 137 2.36 -20.36 -16.70
C GLU A 137 1.31 -19.55 -17.46
N GLN A 138 0.56 -18.71 -16.75
CA GLN A 138 -0.42 -17.81 -17.34
C GLN A 138 0.16 -16.44 -17.69
N GLY A 139 1.48 -16.25 -17.54
CA GLY A 139 2.15 -14.98 -17.82
C GLY A 139 1.83 -13.88 -16.79
N ILE A 140 1.47 -14.29 -15.57
CA ILE A 140 1.20 -13.41 -14.44
C ILE A 140 2.43 -13.38 -13.53
N VAL A 141 2.92 -12.19 -13.24
CA VAL A 141 4.05 -11.93 -12.35
C VAL A 141 3.61 -12.09 -10.88
N PRO A 142 4.12 -13.07 -10.13
CA PRO A 142 3.88 -13.17 -8.69
C PRO A 142 4.50 -11.97 -7.96
N GLY A 143 3.84 -11.49 -6.92
CA GLY A 143 4.36 -10.48 -6.01
C GLY A 143 3.92 -10.79 -4.58
N ILE A 144 4.56 -10.17 -3.59
CA ILE A 144 4.38 -10.54 -2.18
C ILE A 144 4.11 -9.30 -1.31
N LYS A 145 3.10 -9.39 -0.44
CA LYS A 145 2.88 -8.39 0.60
C LYS A 145 3.95 -8.53 1.69
N VAL A 146 4.76 -7.49 1.87
CA VAL A 146 5.90 -7.52 2.81
C VAL A 146 5.71 -6.71 4.10
N ASP A 147 4.64 -5.90 4.18
CA ASP A 147 4.29 -5.18 5.40
C ASP A 147 3.77 -6.13 6.48
N LYS A 148 3.93 -5.73 7.74
CA LYS A 148 3.47 -6.49 8.91
C LYS A 148 2.24 -5.87 9.57
N GLY A 149 1.45 -5.12 8.81
CA GLY A 149 0.23 -4.48 9.27
C GLY A 149 0.43 -3.09 9.86
N LEU A 150 -0.71 -2.49 10.21
CA LEU A 150 -0.81 -1.14 10.76
C LEU A 150 -0.79 -1.17 12.28
N VAL A 151 -0.10 -0.19 12.87
CA VAL A 151 -0.18 0.10 14.30
C VAL A 151 -0.48 1.59 14.52
N PRO A 152 -1.13 1.96 15.63
CA PRO A 152 -1.42 3.36 15.93
C PRO A 152 -0.14 4.20 16.01
N LEU A 153 -0.20 5.40 15.44
CA LEU A 153 0.87 6.37 15.58
C LEU A 153 0.66 7.17 16.87
N THR A 154 1.46 6.87 17.90
CA THR A 154 1.36 7.52 19.21
C THR A 154 1.49 9.03 19.10
N GLY A 155 0.52 9.77 19.65
CA GLY A 155 0.50 11.23 19.63
C GLY A 155 -0.09 11.86 18.37
N SER A 156 -0.64 11.05 17.46
CA SER A 156 -1.38 11.52 16.28
C SER A 156 -2.88 11.64 16.53
N ASN A 157 -3.60 12.19 15.57
CA ASN A 157 -5.07 12.26 15.56
C ASN A 157 -5.65 11.01 14.88
N ASP A 158 -5.56 9.87 15.57
CA ASP A 158 -6.00 8.54 15.09
C ASP A 158 -5.34 8.08 13.77
N GLU A 159 -4.10 8.52 13.52
CA GLU A 159 -3.31 8.04 12.39
C GLU A 159 -2.63 6.70 12.72
N SER A 160 -2.25 5.97 11.68
CA SER A 160 -1.56 4.68 11.79
C SER A 160 -0.32 4.67 10.91
N TRP A 161 0.66 3.81 11.26
CA TRP A 161 1.84 3.56 10.44
C TRP A 161 2.02 2.06 10.19
N CYS A 162 2.64 1.71 9.06
CA CYS A 162 2.90 0.32 8.68
C CYS A 162 4.22 -0.19 9.28
N GLN A 163 4.19 -1.36 9.89
CA GLN A 163 5.39 -2.07 10.32
C GLN A 163 5.96 -2.94 9.20
N GLY A 164 7.20 -3.40 9.35
CA GLY A 164 7.79 -4.42 8.48
C GLY A 164 9.24 -4.20 8.07
N LEU A 165 9.86 -3.06 8.39
CA LEU A 165 11.24 -2.80 7.97
C LEU A 165 12.27 -3.74 8.64
N ASP A 166 12.00 -4.16 9.88
CA ASP A 166 12.89 -5.07 10.60
C ASP A 166 13.00 -6.42 9.89
N GLY A 167 14.22 -6.77 9.48
CA GLY A 167 14.52 -7.99 8.73
C GLY A 167 13.94 -8.02 7.31
N LEU A 168 13.49 -6.88 6.75
CA LEU A 168 12.87 -6.84 5.42
C LEU A 168 13.79 -7.41 4.34
N ALA A 169 15.07 -7.02 4.33
CA ALA A 169 16.04 -7.46 3.33
C ALA A 169 16.20 -8.99 3.29
N SER A 170 16.24 -9.65 4.45
CA SER A 170 16.33 -11.11 4.53
C SER A 170 15.05 -11.78 4.04
N ARG A 171 13.88 -11.22 4.36
CA ARG A 171 12.60 -11.76 3.89
C ARG A 171 12.43 -11.61 2.38
N THR A 172 12.72 -10.44 1.82
CA THR A 172 12.63 -10.21 0.37
C THR A 172 13.58 -11.12 -0.41
N ALA A 173 14.79 -11.39 0.13
CA ALA A 173 15.71 -12.35 -0.48
C ALA A 173 15.15 -13.78 -0.48
N ALA A 174 14.47 -14.20 0.61
CA ALA A 174 13.83 -15.50 0.68
C ALA A 174 12.62 -15.62 -0.26
N TYR A 175 11.80 -14.57 -0.38
CA TYR A 175 10.67 -14.55 -1.30
C TYR A 175 11.13 -14.62 -2.77
N TYR A 176 12.16 -13.84 -3.11
CA TYR A 176 12.76 -13.89 -4.44
C TYR A 176 13.28 -15.30 -4.79
N GLN A 177 13.92 -15.99 -3.84
CA GLN A 177 14.36 -17.39 -4.06
C GLN A 177 13.20 -18.36 -4.28
N GLN A 178 12.09 -18.20 -3.55
CA GLN A 178 10.92 -19.05 -3.68
C GLN A 178 10.26 -18.91 -5.06
N GLU A 179 10.27 -17.70 -5.63
CA GLU A 179 9.69 -17.40 -6.94
C GLU A 179 10.63 -17.78 -8.12
N LEU A 180 11.95 -17.68 -7.92
CA LEU A 180 12.97 -18.06 -8.90
C LEU A 180 13.11 -19.56 -9.17
N VAL A 181 12.50 -20.43 -8.34
CA VAL A 181 12.40 -21.86 -8.66
C VAL A 181 11.54 -22.09 -9.92
N SER A 182 10.74 -21.10 -10.31
CA SER A 182 10.06 -21.07 -11.61
C SER A 182 10.95 -20.35 -12.65
N PRO A 183 11.17 -20.91 -13.86
CA PRO A 183 12.23 -20.51 -14.80
C PRO A 183 12.15 -19.07 -15.36
N ASN A 184 11.14 -18.29 -14.97
CA ASN A 184 10.93 -16.90 -15.34
C ASN A 184 10.50 -16.02 -14.14
N GLY A 185 10.82 -16.42 -12.90
CA GLY A 185 10.47 -15.67 -11.70
C GLY A 185 11.06 -14.26 -11.74
N VAL A 186 10.20 -13.27 -11.63
CA VAL A 186 10.51 -11.85 -11.67
C VAL A 186 9.61 -11.21 -10.62
N LEU A 187 10.14 -10.43 -9.67
CA LEU A 187 9.43 -10.04 -8.45
C LEU A 187 8.80 -8.65 -8.53
N LEU A 188 7.52 -8.57 -8.11
CA LEU A 188 6.75 -7.33 -7.92
C LEU A 188 6.92 -6.72 -6.53
#